data_AF-A0AAW5V823-F1
#
_entry.id   AF-A0AAW5V823-F1
#
_cell.length_a   1.000
_cell.length_b   1.000
_cell.length_c   1.000
_cell.angle_alpha   90.00
_cell.angle_beta   90.00
_cell.angle_gamma   90.00
#
_symmetry.space_group_name_H-M   'P 1'
#
loop_
_entity.id
_entity.type
_entity.pdbx_description
1 polymer ?
#
loop_
_entity_poly.entity_id
_entity_poly.type
_entity_poly.pdbx_seq_one_letter_code
_entity_poly.pdbx_strand_id
1 'polypeptide(L)'
;MKQVKGNKKSHPESIHKTLDIESDLHIEYAKVLLSLWSYACNADGQFKKKEGEIVGELVNVLFEPDCLLSGFQSQKKQVLEILSKTFDNPLPMKTISKVVADSDEYALNFFEDAVCIVASDGSLNQAEIQFLEDLAKEFKISSMDKVRVEKKYLA
;
A
#
# COMPACT_ATOMS: atom_id res chain seq x y z
N MET A 1 -45.67 -29.93 -30.20
CA MET A 1 -44.39 -30.22 -29.52
C MET A 1 -43.59 -28.93 -29.42
N LYS A 2 -43.24 -28.50 -28.19
CA LYS A 2 -42.44 -27.31 -27.90
C LYS A 2 -40.96 -27.61 -28.22
N GLN A 3 -40.27 -26.74 -28.94
CA GLN A 3 -38.80 -26.69 -28.95
C GLN A 3 -38.36 -25.39 -28.28
N VAL A 4 -37.78 -25.54 -27.10
CA VAL A 4 -37.09 -24.49 -26.33
C VAL A 4 -35.71 -24.33 -26.96
N LYS A 5 -35.44 -23.17 -27.59
CA LYS A 5 -34.08 -22.80 -28.00
C LYS A 5 -33.36 -22.21 -26.79
N GLY A 6 -32.25 -22.84 -26.44
CA GLY A 6 -31.49 -22.63 -25.22
C GLY A 6 -30.94 -21.21 -25.06
N ASN A 7 -31.07 -20.71 -23.83
CA ASN A 7 -30.28 -19.59 -23.32
C ASN A 7 -28.79 -19.97 -23.39
N LYS A 8 -28.03 -19.32 -24.27
CA LYS A 8 -26.57 -19.23 -24.13
C LYS A 8 -26.30 -18.35 -22.90
N LYS A 9 -26.05 -18.97 -21.75
CA LYS A 9 -25.38 -18.31 -20.63
C LYS A 9 -23.95 -18.00 -21.09
N SER A 10 -23.70 -16.74 -21.46
CA SER A 10 -22.34 -16.22 -21.56
C SER A 10 -21.75 -16.21 -20.15
N HIS A 11 -20.90 -17.18 -19.83
CA HIS A 11 -20.06 -17.09 -18.64
C HIS A 11 -19.07 -15.93 -18.81
N PRO A 12 -18.74 -15.20 -17.74
CA PRO A 12 -18.14 -13.88 -17.83
C PRO A 12 -16.62 -13.98 -17.98
N GLU A 13 -16.11 -13.66 -19.17
CA GLU A 13 -14.67 -13.52 -19.43
C GLU A 13 -14.01 -12.45 -18.53
N SER A 14 -14.80 -11.52 -17.96
CA SER A 14 -14.33 -10.47 -17.05
C SER A 14 -13.90 -10.96 -15.67
N ILE A 15 -14.52 -12.03 -15.16
CA ILE A 15 -14.18 -12.56 -13.82
C ILE A 15 -12.81 -13.24 -13.85
N HIS A 16 -12.51 -13.99 -14.91
CA HIS A 16 -11.21 -14.64 -15.07
C HIS A 16 -10.06 -13.64 -15.21
N LYS A 17 -10.24 -12.56 -15.98
CA LYS A 17 -9.22 -11.50 -16.11
C LYS A 17 -8.96 -10.76 -14.80
N THR A 18 -9.99 -10.57 -13.98
CA THR A 18 -9.84 -9.90 -12.67
C THR A 18 -9.10 -10.77 -11.66
N LEU A 19 -9.45 -12.07 -11.60
CA LEU A 19 -8.75 -13.04 -10.75
C LEU A 19 -7.27 -13.19 -11.11
N ASP A 20 -6.95 -13.12 -12.40
CA ASP A 20 -5.57 -13.24 -12.89
C ASP A 20 -4.70 -12.06 -12.41
N ILE A 21 -5.20 -10.83 -12.55
CA ILE A 21 -4.52 -9.60 -12.11
C ILE A 21 -4.44 -9.52 -10.58
N GLU A 22 -5.51 -9.89 -9.87
CA GLU A 22 -5.53 -9.82 -8.41
C GLU A 22 -4.46 -10.72 -7.78
N SER A 23 -4.08 -11.81 -8.44
CA SER A 23 -3.05 -12.76 -8.00
C SER A 23 -1.64 -12.46 -8.51
N ASP A 24 -1.46 -11.40 -9.31
CA ASP A 24 -0.14 -11.01 -9.83
C ASP A 24 0.78 -10.57 -8.69
N LEU A 25 2.04 -11.00 -8.75
CA LEU A 25 3.01 -10.74 -7.68
C LEU A 25 3.28 -9.25 -7.46
N HIS A 26 3.30 -8.42 -8.51
CA HIS A 26 3.51 -6.98 -8.38
C HIS A 26 2.30 -6.31 -7.73
N ILE A 27 1.10 -6.81 -8.04
CA ILE A 27 -0.15 -6.35 -7.43
C ILE A 27 -0.19 -6.74 -5.96
N GLU A 28 0.17 -7.98 -5.61
CA GLU A 28 0.30 -8.42 -4.21
C GLU A 28 1.33 -7.58 -3.44
N TYR A 29 2.47 -7.25 -4.05
CA TYR A 29 3.45 -6.37 -3.41
C TYR A 29 2.93 -4.93 -3.24
N ALA A 30 2.22 -4.40 -4.24
CA ALA A 30 1.59 -3.08 -4.14
C ALA A 30 0.51 -3.03 -3.05
N LYS A 31 -0.24 -4.12 -2.85
CA LYS A 31 -1.19 -4.24 -1.74
C LYS A 31 -0.48 -4.16 -0.39
N VAL A 32 0.71 -4.74 -0.26
CA VAL A 32 1.51 -4.69 0.97
C VAL A 32 1.98 -3.26 1.27
N LEU A 33 2.54 -2.55 0.28
CA LEU A 33 2.90 -1.12 0.43
C LEU A 33 1.70 -0.28 0.85
N LEU A 34 0.59 -0.41 0.12
CA LEU A 34 -0.61 0.39 0.35
C LEU A 34 -1.25 0.11 1.71
N SER A 35 -1.12 -1.13 2.22
CA SER A 35 -1.58 -1.48 3.56
C SER A 35 -0.80 -0.73 4.63
N LEU A 36 0.52 -0.61 4.48
CA LEU A 36 1.35 0.20 5.39
C LEU A 36 0.96 1.67 5.31
N TRP A 37 0.81 2.21 4.10
CA TRP A 37 0.41 3.60 3.90
C TRP A 37 -0.97 3.90 4.49
N SER A 38 -1.91 2.95 4.42
CA SER A 38 -3.22 3.05 5.09
C SER A 38 -3.09 3.13 6.61
N TYR A 39 -2.26 2.28 7.23
CA TYR A 39 -1.99 2.38 8.67
C TYR A 39 -1.33 3.71 9.05
N ALA A 40 -0.40 4.20 8.25
CA ALA A 40 0.25 5.49 8.46
C ALA A 40 -0.75 6.66 8.44
N CYS A 41 -1.65 6.71 7.45
CA CYS A 41 -2.71 7.74 7.37
C CYS A 41 -3.76 7.64 8.49
N ASN A 42 -3.79 6.55 9.25
CA ASN A 42 -4.76 6.34 10.32
C ASN A 42 -4.08 6.14 11.68
N ALA A 43 -2.79 6.51 11.81
CA ALA A 43 -2.00 6.30 13.01
C ALA A 43 -2.62 6.96 14.26
N ASP A 44 -3.27 8.11 14.08
CA ASP A 44 -4.01 8.83 15.13
C ASP A 44 -5.53 8.60 15.09
N GLY A 45 -6.01 7.74 14.19
CA GLY A 45 -7.42 7.48 13.94
C GLY A 45 -8.14 8.58 13.14
N GLN A 46 -7.42 9.57 12.60
CA GLN A 46 -7.97 10.66 11.81
C GLN A 46 -7.29 10.74 10.44
N PHE A 47 -7.97 10.25 9.41
CA PHE A 47 -7.49 10.39 8.04
C PHE A 47 -7.44 11.87 7.61
N LYS A 48 -6.24 12.40 7.37
CA LYS A 48 -6.06 13.79 6.93
C LYS A 48 -5.89 13.89 5.41
N LYS A 49 -6.42 14.97 4.82
CA LYS A 49 -6.39 15.20 3.36
C LYS A 49 -4.96 15.19 2.79
N LYS A 50 -3.99 15.77 3.49
CA LYS A 50 -2.58 15.83 3.05
C LYS A 50 -1.92 14.46 2.99
N GLU A 51 -2.17 13.61 3.99
CA GLU A 51 -1.68 12.22 4.01
C GLU A 51 -2.24 11.45 2.81
N GLY A 52 -3.54 11.61 2.54
CA GLY A 52 -4.19 11.05 1.35
C GLY A 52 -3.64 11.56 0.02
N GLU A 53 -3.26 12.83 -0.06
CA GLU A 53 -2.62 13.41 -1.25
C GLU A 53 -1.25 12.76 -1.51
N ILE A 54 -0.42 12.60 -0.47
CA ILE A 54 0.88 11.92 -0.57
C ILE A 54 0.70 10.46 -1.00
N VAL A 55 -0.24 9.72 -0.39
CA VAL A 55 -0.52 8.34 -0.80
C VAL A 55 -0.97 8.28 -2.26
N GLY A 56 -1.79 9.24 -2.71
CA GLY A 56 -2.17 9.35 -4.11
C GLY A 56 -0.97 9.56 -5.05
N GLU A 57 0.00 10.39 -4.65
CA GLU A 57 1.24 10.59 -5.39
C GLU A 57 2.10 9.33 -5.41
N LEU A 58 2.31 8.67 -4.27
CA LEU A 58 3.05 7.41 -4.16
C LEU A 58 2.43 6.31 -5.05
N VAL A 59 1.10 6.17 -5.03
CA VAL A 59 0.39 5.23 -5.91
C VAL A 59 0.62 5.58 -7.38
N ASN A 60 0.65 6.86 -7.75
CA ASN A 60 0.93 7.25 -9.13
C ASN A 60 2.37 6.91 -9.56
N VAL A 61 3.35 7.10 -8.68
CA VAL A 61 4.76 6.73 -8.91
C VAL A 61 4.89 5.24 -9.20
N LEU A 62 4.10 4.37 -8.57
CA LEU A 62 4.14 2.94 -8.85
C LEU A 62 3.89 2.62 -10.34
N PHE A 63 3.14 3.45 -11.07
CA PHE A 63 2.87 3.25 -12.49
C PHE A 63 3.92 3.88 -13.42
N GLU A 64 4.84 4.69 -12.92
CA GLU A 64 5.87 5.34 -13.75
C GLU A 64 6.78 4.30 -14.44
N PRO A 65 7.48 4.68 -15.53
CA PRO A 65 8.42 3.78 -16.20
C PRO A 65 9.41 3.16 -15.21
N ASP A 66 9.71 1.88 -15.40
CA ASP A 66 10.62 1.08 -14.56
C ASP A 66 10.20 0.93 -13.07
N CYS A 67 8.98 1.32 -12.72
CA CYS A 67 8.39 1.09 -11.40
C CYS A 67 7.52 -0.17 -11.34
N LEU A 68 7.14 -0.53 -10.11
CA LEU A 68 6.46 -1.78 -9.75
C LEU A 68 5.26 -2.13 -10.64
N LEU A 69 4.44 -1.14 -10.98
CA LEU A 69 3.20 -1.29 -11.74
C LEU A 69 3.28 -0.70 -13.15
N SER A 70 4.49 -0.42 -13.65
CA SER A 70 4.73 0.11 -15.00
C SER A 70 4.06 -0.73 -16.11
N GLY A 71 4.06 -2.07 -15.96
CA GLY A 71 3.41 -3.01 -16.89
C GLY A 71 1.88 -2.95 -16.90
N PHE A 72 1.25 -2.27 -15.93
CA PHE A 72 -0.20 -2.23 -15.75
C PHE A 72 -0.86 -0.95 -16.28
N GLN A 73 -0.14 -0.12 -17.02
CA GLN A 73 -0.68 1.15 -17.57
C GLN A 73 -2.01 0.98 -18.34
N SER A 74 -2.12 -0.06 -19.17
CA SER A 74 -3.36 -0.37 -19.91
C SER A 74 -4.52 -0.83 -19.02
N GLN A 75 -4.22 -1.26 -17.80
CA GLN A 75 -5.15 -1.81 -16.81
C GLN A 75 -5.23 -0.93 -15.56
N LYS A 76 -4.70 0.31 -15.61
CA LYS A 76 -4.54 1.20 -14.44
C LYS A 76 -5.82 1.38 -13.64
N LYS A 77 -6.97 1.58 -14.31
CA LYS A 77 -8.26 1.73 -13.64
C LYS A 77 -8.61 0.52 -12.76
N GLN A 78 -8.44 -0.69 -13.30
CA GLN A 78 -8.76 -1.91 -12.58
C GLN A 78 -7.80 -2.15 -11.40
N VAL A 79 -6.52 -1.87 -11.60
CA VAL A 79 -5.52 -1.95 -10.52
C VAL A 79 -5.83 -0.94 -9.41
N LEU A 80 -6.18 0.29 -9.75
CA LEU A 80 -6.60 1.30 -8.77
C LEU A 80 -7.84 0.87 -7.98
N GLU A 81 -8.80 0.20 -8.60
CA GLU A 81 -9.96 -0.36 -7.89
C GLU A 81 -9.58 -1.45 -6.88
N ILE A 82 -8.60 -2.31 -7.22
CA ILE A 82 -8.05 -3.31 -6.29
C ILE A 82 -7.33 -2.62 -5.13
N LEU A 83 -6.44 -1.69 -5.46
CA LEU A 83 -5.65 -0.94 -4.48
C LEU A 83 -6.55 -0.14 -3.54
N SER A 84 -7.57 0.56 -4.04
CA SER A 84 -8.53 1.27 -3.20
C SER A 84 -9.20 0.36 -2.17
N LYS A 85 -9.62 -0.85 -2.56
CA LYS A 85 -10.21 -1.82 -1.62
C LYS A 85 -9.21 -2.26 -0.56
N THR A 86 -7.93 -2.41 -0.93
CA THR A 86 -6.85 -2.73 0.01
C THR A 86 -6.56 -1.56 0.95
N PHE A 87 -6.61 -0.31 0.49
CA PHE A 87 -6.45 0.84 1.37
C PHE A 87 -7.54 0.89 2.44
N ASP A 88 -8.80 0.62 2.06
CA ASP A 88 -9.94 0.57 2.98
C ASP A 88 -9.88 -0.65 3.91
N ASN A 89 -9.23 -1.74 3.49
CA ASN A 89 -9.12 -3.00 4.22
C ASN A 89 -7.67 -3.51 4.17
N PRO A 90 -6.75 -2.88 4.93
CA PRO A 90 -5.33 -3.17 4.83
C PRO A 90 -5.01 -4.59 5.29
N LEU A 91 -3.97 -5.17 4.69
CA LEU A 91 -3.40 -6.44 5.11
C LEU A 91 -2.86 -6.30 6.55
N PRO A 92 -2.93 -7.37 7.37
CA PRO A 92 -2.41 -7.32 8.74
C PRO A 92 -0.93 -6.93 8.78
N MET A 93 -0.52 -6.13 9.78
CA MET A 93 0.88 -5.71 9.94
C MET A 93 1.87 -6.88 9.89
N LYS A 94 1.53 -8.02 10.50
CA LYS A 94 2.34 -9.25 10.46
C LYS A 94 2.65 -9.75 9.04
N THR A 95 1.75 -9.51 8.07
CA THR A 95 1.99 -9.83 6.66
C THR A 95 3.02 -8.88 6.07
N ILE A 96 2.91 -7.58 6.38
CA ILE A 96 3.86 -6.54 5.96
C ILE A 96 5.25 -6.83 6.52
N SER A 97 5.36 -7.09 7.83
CA SER A 97 6.64 -7.39 8.51
C SER A 97 7.35 -8.60 7.89
N LYS A 98 6.60 -9.62 7.47
CA LYS A 98 7.18 -10.81 6.80
C LYS A 98 7.82 -10.47 5.46
N VAL A 99 7.27 -9.52 4.71
CA VAL A 99 7.79 -9.13 3.40
C VAL A 99 9.13 -8.40 3.55
N VAL A 100 9.30 -7.63 4.62
CA VAL A 100 10.54 -6.87 4.87
C VAL A 100 11.56 -7.60 5.75
N ALA A 101 11.19 -8.74 6.36
CA ALA A 101 11.97 -9.41 7.40
C ALA A 101 13.41 -9.79 7.01
N ASP A 102 13.63 -10.08 5.73
CA ASP A 102 14.91 -10.58 5.21
C ASP A 102 15.71 -9.51 4.45
N SER A 103 15.26 -8.25 4.46
CA SER A 103 15.91 -7.14 3.74
C SER A 103 15.86 -5.86 4.57
N ASP A 104 17.01 -5.49 5.15
CA ASP A 104 17.18 -4.23 5.88
C ASP A 104 16.86 -3.02 5.01
N GLU A 105 17.18 -3.09 3.71
CA GLU A 105 16.86 -2.04 2.75
C GLU A 105 15.34 -1.87 2.57
N TYR A 106 14.60 -2.97 2.43
CA TYR A 106 13.14 -2.90 2.30
C TYR A 106 12.48 -2.46 3.60
N ALA A 107 12.95 -2.96 4.74
CA ALA A 107 12.47 -2.53 6.05
C ALA A 107 12.65 -1.01 6.22
N LEU A 108 13.82 -0.49 5.85
CA LEU A 108 14.13 0.93 5.94
C LEU A 108 13.29 1.77 4.97
N ASN A 109 13.14 1.34 3.71
CA ASN A 109 12.33 2.06 2.72
C ASN A 109 10.86 2.13 3.16
N PHE A 110 10.31 1.02 3.67
CA PHE A 110 8.94 0.99 4.19
C PHE A 110 8.78 1.90 5.41
N PHE A 111 9.75 1.88 6.32
CA PHE A 111 9.75 2.78 7.47
C PHE A 111 9.81 4.25 7.03
N GLU A 112 10.63 4.57 6.04
CA GLU A 112 10.74 5.92 5.49
C GLU A 112 9.44 6.41 4.85
N ASP A 113 8.76 5.57 4.07
CA ASP A 113 7.43 5.90 3.53
C ASP A 113 6.43 6.24 4.64
N ALA A 114 6.41 5.42 5.70
CA ALA A 114 5.52 5.66 6.83
C ALA A 114 5.84 6.98 7.53
N VAL A 115 7.12 7.28 7.79
CA VAL A 115 7.53 8.57 8.38
C VAL A 115 7.13 9.73 7.48
N CYS A 116 7.34 9.63 6.17
CA CYS A 116 6.97 10.67 5.20
C CYS A 116 5.47 10.99 5.23
N ILE A 117 4.63 9.96 5.25
CA ILE A 117 3.17 10.10 5.31
C ILE A 117 2.73 10.74 6.63
N VAL A 118 3.18 10.17 7.75
CA VAL A 118 2.76 10.63 9.09
C VAL A 118 3.26 12.06 9.37
N ALA A 119 4.46 12.42 8.90
CA ALA A 119 5.03 13.76 9.07
C ALA A 119 4.42 14.83 8.15
N SER A 120 3.50 14.47 7.25
CA SER A 120 3.05 15.34 6.16
C SER A 120 2.33 16.62 6.57
N ASP A 121 1.78 16.65 7.78
CA ASP A 121 1.13 17.83 8.34
C ASP A 121 2.10 18.77 9.06
N GLY A 122 3.35 18.36 9.26
CA GLY A 122 4.45 19.13 9.84
C GLY A 122 4.63 18.96 11.35
N SER A 123 3.82 18.14 12.04
CA SER A 123 4.01 17.89 13.48
C SER A 123 3.41 16.57 13.90
N LEU A 124 4.15 15.77 14.67
CA LEU A 124 3.64 14.51 15.19
C LEU A 124 2.93 14.66 16.52
N ASN A 125 1.75 14.03 16.64
CA ASN A 125 1.08 13.81 17.91
C ASN A 125 1.58 12.52 18.60
N GLN A 126 1.14 12.28 19.84
CA GLN A 126 1.63 11.14 20.63
C GLN A 126 1.27 9.78 20.03
N ALA A 127 0.12 9.65 19.35
CA ALA A 127 -0.31 8.41 18.74
C ALA A 127 0.54 8.08 17.50
N GLU A 128 0.84 9.08 16.69
CA GLU A 128 1.73 9.00 15.53
C GLU A 128 3.17 8.63 15.94
N ILE A 129 3.69 9.26 16.99
CA ILE A 129 5.00 8.90 17.57
C ILE A 129 4.99 7.44 18.01
N GLN A 130 3.96 7.02 18.75
CA GLN A 130 3.86 5.65 19.22
C GLN A 130 3.76 4.64 18.07
N PHE A 131 3.01 4.97 17.01
CA PHE A 131 2.92 4.17 15.80
C PHE A 131 4.30 3.98 15.15
N LEU A 132 5.07 5.06 14.95
CA LEU A 132 6.41 4.99 14.36
C LEU A 132 7.39 4.21 15.26
N GLU A 133 7.30 4.36 16.57
CA GLU A 133 8.11 3.58 17.53
C GLU A 133 7.82 2.08 17.45
N ASP A 134 6.55 1.70 17.35
CA ASP A 134 6.16 0.29 17.28
C ASP A 134 6.46 -0.30 15.90
N LEU A 135 6.30 0.49 14.83
CA LEU A 135 6.71 0.10 13.48
C LEU A 135 8.22 -0.12 13.39
N ALA A 136 9.03 0.80 13.95
CA ALA A 136 10.49 0.66 13.98
C ALA A 136 10.92 -0.62 14.70
N LYS A 137 10.28 -0.98 15.81
CA LYS A 137 10.54 -2.24 16.53
C LYS A 137 10.14 -3.45 15.70
N GLU A 138 8.95 -3.43 15.10
CA GLU A 138 8.42 -4.52 14.28
C GLU A 138 9.33 -4.80 13.07
N PHE A 139 9.83 -3.74 12.43
CA PHE A 139 10.76 -3.83 11.29
C PHE A 139 12.23 -3.94 11.72
N LYS A 140 12.52 -3.97 13.03
CA LYS A 140 13.87 -4.06 13.60
C LYS A 140 14.81 -2.95 13.10
N ILE A 141 14.27 -1.76 12.86
CA ILE A 141 15.04 -0.58 12.44
C ILE A 141 16.00 -0.18 13.55
N SER A 142 17.26 0.03 13.20
CA SER A 142 18.27 0.49 14.16
C SER A 142 17.93 1.88 14.69
N SER A 143 18.29 2.19 15.94
CA SER A 143 18.04 3.53 16.49
C SER A 143 18.74 4.64 15.69
N MET A 144 19.89 4.34 15.06
CA MET A 144 20.60 5.30 14.21
C MET A 144 19.83 5.60 12.92
N ASP A 145 19.33 4.55 12.25
CA ASP A 145 18.57 4.71 11.01
C ASP A 145 17.23 5.40 11.27
N LYS A 146 16.54 5.03 12.36
CA LYS A 146 15.31 5.69 12.80
C LYS A 146 15.51 7.20 12.94
N VAL A 147 16.50 7.62 13.72
CA VAL A 147 16.81 9.05 13.93
C VAL A 147 17.20 9.73 12.61
N ARG A 148 17.93 9.05 11.73
CA ARG A 148 18.30 9.61 10.42
C ARG A 148 17.07 9.88 9.56
N VAL A 149 16.15 8.93 9.47
CA VAL A 149 14.92 9.04 8.68
C VAL A 149 14.01 10.11 9.28
N GLU A 150 13.75 10.08 10.60
CA GLU A 150 12.90 11.06 11.28
C GLU A 150 13.40 12.50 11.07
N LYS A 151 14.70 12.74 11.17
CA LYS A 151 15.30 14.06 10.91
C LYS A 151 15.11 14.58 9.49
N LYS A 152 14.89 13.70 8.49
CA LYS A 152 14.66 14.12 7.11
C LYS A 152 13.30 14.78 6.94
N TYR A 153 12.30 14.41 7.76
CA TYR A 153 10.91 14.83 7.59
C TYR A 153 10.36 15.67 8.75
N LEU A 154 10.96 15.60 9.94
CA LEU A 154 10.46 16.23 11.18
C LEU A 154 11.30 17.46 11.64
N ALA A 155 12.12 18.01 10.77
CA ALA A 155 13.03 19.12 11.08
C ALA A 155 12.34 20.49 11.17
#